data_AF-A0A9Q1GD90-F1
#
_entry.id   AF-A0A9Q1GD90-F1
#
_cell.length_a   1.000
_cell.length_b   1.000
_cell.length_c   1.000
_cell.angle_alpha   90.00
_cell.angle_beta   90.00
_cell.angle_gamma   90.00
#
_symmetry.space_group_name_H-M   'P 1'
#
loop_
_entity.id
_entity.type
_entity.pdbx_description
1 polymer ?
#
loop_
_entity_poly.entity_id
_entity_poly.type
_entity_poly.pdbx_seq_one_letter_code
_entity_poly.pdbx_strand_id
1 'polypeptide(L)'
;MDKEIKFEVDTGMTTICWEIASTLLSYKDDMTDLCVACGEVTSKLAINIQLDEWIECTRQDCGRWYHLHCVGRLQVEGDYICFVCTKD
;
A
#
# COMPACT_ATOMS: atom_id res chain seq x y z
N MET A 1 -8.58 -35.79 44.17
CA MET A 1 -7.61 -34.71 44.48
C MET A 1 -7.24 -34.08 43.16
N ASP A 2 -8.01 -33.07 42.75
CA ASP A 2 -7.76 -32.30 41.53
C ASP A 2 -6.62 -31.33 41.82
N LYS A 3 -5.48 -31.54 41.16
CA LYS A 3 -4.37 -30.58 41.21
C LYS A 3 -4.72 -29.44 40.26
N GLU A 4 -5.01 -28.28 40.84
CA GLU A 4 -5.16 -27.04 40.10
C GLU A 4 -3.82 -26.69 39.42
N ILE A 5 -3.76 -26.78 38.09
CA ILE A 5 -2.59 -26.36 37.32
C ILE A 5 -2.69 -24.84 37.14
N LYS A 6 -1.85 -24.10 37.85
CA LYS A 6 -1.69 -22.66 37.64
C LYS A 6 -0.63 -22.44 36.58
N PHE A 7 -1.04 -21.92 35.43
CA PHE A 7 -0.11 -21.39 34.43
C PHE A 7 0.33 -20.00 34.88
N GLU A 8 1.61 -19.86 35.20
CA GLU A 8 2.20 -18.54 35.40
C GLU A 8 2.23 -17.82 34.06
N VAL A 9 1.73 -16.59 34.05
CA VAL A 9 1.80 -15.73 32.86
C VAL A 9 3.26 -15.39 32.67
N ASP A 10 3.88 -16.00 31.67
CA ASP A 10 5.27 -15.68 31.32
C ASP A 10 5.32 -14.23 30.83
N THR A 11 5.82 -13.36 31.70
CA THR A 11 6.03 -11.93 31.45
C THR A 11 6.96 -11.69 30.26
N GLY A 12 7.85 -12.64 29.94
CA GLY A 12 8.70 -12.57 28.76
C GLY A 12 7.90 -12.67 27.47
N MET A 13 6.98 -13.65 27.39
CA MET A 13 6.14 -13.86 26.21
C MET A 13 5.17 -12.69 25.97
N THR A 14 4.59 -12.13 27.03
CA THR A 14 3.71 -10.96 26.91
C THR A 14 4.45 -9.72 26.39
N THR A 15 5.70 -9.52 26.80
CA THR A 15 6.54 -8.42 26.29
C THR A 15 6.83 -8.57 24.81
N ILE A 16 7.24 -9.78 24.37
CA ILE A 16 7.51 -10.08 22.96
C ILE A 16 6.25 -9.88 22.09
N CYS A 17 5.09 -10.36 22.56
CA CYS A 17 3.83 -10.16 21.85
C CYS A 17 3.49 -8.67 21.67
N TRP A 18 3.77 -7.84 22.68
CA TRP A 18 3.50 -6.41 22.64
C TRP A 18 4.44 -5.67 21.68
N GLU A 19 5.73 -6.04 21.64
CA GLU A 19 6.71 -5.49 20.69
C GLU A 19 6.35 -5.84 19.24
N ILE A 20 5.95 -7.09 18.98
CA ILE A 20 5.50 -7.53 17.66
C ILE A 20 4.25 -6.77 17.23
N ALA A 21 3.23 -6.68 18.10
CA ALA A 21 2.00 -5.96 17.81
C ALA A 21 2.27 -4.48 17.52
N SER A 22 3.11 -3.83 18.33
CA SER A 22 3.49 -2.43 18.14
C SER A 22 4.23 -2.21 16.83
N THR A 23 5.14 -3.12 16.47
CA THR A 23 5.88 -3.07 15.20
C THR A 23 4.94 -3.20 14.02
N LEU A 24 4.05 -4.20 14.03
CA LEU A 24 3.07 -4.43 12.97
C LEU A 24 2.08 -3.26 12.83
N LEU A 25 1.65 -2.67 13.94
CA LEU A 25 0.78 -1.48 13.93
C LEU A 25 1.51 -0.21 13.47
N SER A 26 2.82 -0.13 13.71
CA SER A 26 3.67 0.98 13.25
C SER A 26 4.06 0.84 11.78
N TYR A 27 3.99 -0.37 11.24
CA TYR A 27 4.23 -0.65 9.84
C TYR A 27 3.05 -0.09 9.03
N LYS A 28 3.19 1.15 8.59
CA LYS A 28 2.40 1.67 7.50
C LYS A 28 3.07 1.17 6.23
N ASP A 29 2.43 0.24 5.54
CA ASP A 29 2.86 -0.09 4.18
C ASP A 29 2.85 1.21 3.38
N ASP A 30 4.03 1.65 2.96
CA ASP A 30 4.17 2.78 2.06
C ASP A 30 3.72 2.31 0.68
N MET A 31 2.41 2.40 0.45
CA MET A 31 1.77 1.95 -0.79
C MET A 31 1.99 2.97 -1.93
N THR A 32 2.88 3.95 -1.77
CA THR A 32 3.23 4.92 -2.81
C THR A 32 3.78 4.25 -4.07
N ASP A 33 4.39 3.09 -3.90
CA ASP A 33 5.05 2.36 -4.99
C ASP A 33 4.08 1.46 -5.77
N LEU A 34 2.79 1.46 -5.41
CA LEU A 34 1.75 0.66 -6.06
C LEU A 34 0.86 1.50 -6.95
N CYS A 35 0.58 0.99 -8.15
CA CYS A 35 -0.49 1.51 -8.97
C CYS A 35 -1.84 1.22 -8.28
N VAL A 36 -2.61 2.25 -7.94
CA VAL A 36 -3.88 2.08 -7.23
C VAL A 36 -4.94 1.32 -8.04
N ALA A 37 -4.80 1.27 -9.37
CA ALA A 37 -5.74 0.55 -10.23
C ALA A 37 -5.47 -0.97 -10.32
N CYS A 38 -4.21 -1.40 -10.42
CA CYS A 38 -3.87 -2.82 -10.58
C CYS A 38 -3.21 -3.45 -9.34
N GLY A 39 -2.77 -2.66 -8.38
CA GLY A 39 -2.09 -3.14 -7.17
C GLY A 39 -0.69 -3.70 -7.40
N GLU A 40 -0.10 -3.46 -8.58
CA GLU A 40 1.24 -3.90 -8.93
C GLU A 40 2.25 -2.76 -8.77
N VAL A 41 3.47 -3.11 -8.36
CA VAL A 41 4.66 -2.25 -8.47
C VAL A 41 5.20 -2.25 -9.90
N THR A 42 6.07 -1.28 -10.20
CA THR A 42 6.93 -1.22 -11.38
C THR A 42 7.56 -2.60 -11.64
N SER A 43 7.09 -3.33 -12.65
CA SER A 43 7.54 -4.70 -12.85
C SER A 43 8.99 -4.69 -13.33
N LYS A 44 9.89 -5.48 -12.71
CA LYS A 44 11.30 -5.59 -13.17
C LYS A 44 11.42 -6.07 -14.63
N LEU A 45 10.36 -6.66 -15.19
CA LEU A 45 10.29 -7.06 -16.60
C LEU A 45 9.96 -5.91 -17.56
N ALA A 46 9.39 -4.81 -17.07
CA ALA A 46 9.02 -3.65 -17.87
C ALA A 46 10.21 -2.73 -18.21
N ILE A 47 11.40 -3.00 -17.66
CA ILE A 47 12.65 -2.26 -17.97
C ILE A 47 12.98 -2.30 -19.50
N ASN A 48 12.42 -3.25 -20.25
CA ASN A 48 12.65 -3.38 -21.70
C ASN A 48 11.52 -2.90 -22.61
N ILE A 49 10.41 -2.37 -22.08
CA ILE A 49 9.28 -1.91 -22.88
C ILE A 49 8.79 -0.60 -22.27
N GLN A 50 8.54 0.43 -23.09
CA GLN A 50 8.02 1.75 -22.70
C GLN A 50 6.62 1.74 -22.02
N LEU A 51 6.24 0.65 -21.36
CA LEU A 51 4.94 0.40 -20.73
C LEU A 51 4.90 0.82 -19.25
N ASP A 52 6.03 1.21 -18.69
CA ASP A 52 6.18 1.58 -17.28
C ASP A 52 6.16 3.10 -17.06
N GLU A 53 5.39 3.81 -17.87
CA GLU A 53 5.11 5.22 -17.63
C GLU A 53 4.07 5.34 -16.52
N TRP A 54 4.29 6.27 -15.59
CA TRP A 54 3.45 6.52 -14.43
C TRP A 54 2.84 7.92 -14.50
N ILE A 55 1.69 8.07 -13.87
CA ILE A 55 1.01 9.37 -13.73
C ILE A 55 0.40 9.53 -12.35
N GLU A 56 0.58 10.71 -11.79
CA GLU A 56 0.02 11.13 -10.50
C GLU A 56 -1.27 11.93 -10.70
N CYS A 57 -2.27 11.69 -9.87
CA CYS A 57 -3.47 12.51 -9.82
C CYS A 57 -3.14 13.93 -9.32
N THR A 58 -3.47 14.95 -10.11
CA THR A 58 -3.17 16.36 -9.80
C THR A 58 -4.17 17.02 -8.85
N ARG A 59 -5.26 16.33 -8.46
CA ARG A 59 -6.20 16.86 -7.45
C ARG A 59 -5.45 17.03 -6.13
N GLN A 60 -5.59 18.22 -5.55
CA GLN A 60 -5.04 18.54 -4.23
C GLN A 60 -5.46 17.46 -3.21
N ASP A 61 -4.49 17.00 -2.42
CA ASP A 61 -4.63 15.95 -1.39
C ASP A 61 -4.88 14.52 -1.88
N CYS A 62 -4.86 14.25 -3.20
CA CYS A 62 -4.97 12.88 -3.70
C CYS A 62 -3.66 12.09 -3.58
N GLY A 63 -2.58 12.56 -4.24
CA GLY A 63 -1.26 11.93 -4.23
C GLY A 63 -1.20 10.47 -4.73
N ARG A 64 -2.27 9.98 -5.40
CA ARG A 64 -2.35 8.60 -5.89
C ARG A 64 -1.66 8.45 -7.23
N TRP A 65 -0.89 7.36 -7.36
CA TRP A 65 -0.13 7.00 -8.54
C TRP A 65 -0.76 5.86 -9.33
N TYR A 66 -0.60 5.90 -10.65
CA TYR A 66 -1.14 4.91 -11.58
C TYR A 66 -0.18 4.67 -12.74
N HIS A 67 -0.15 3.45 -13.26
CA HIS A 67 0.46 3.23 -14.58
C HIS A 67 -0.38 3.91 -15.67
N LEU A 68 0.29 4.49 -16.66
CA LEU A 68 -0.34 5.17 -17.80
C LEU A 68 -1.31 4.23 -18.54
N HIS A 69 -0.96 2.95 -18.67
CA HIS A 69 -1.81 1.95 -19.32
C HIS A 69 -3.04 1.58 -18.48
N CYS A 70 -3.02 1.78 -17.15
CA CYS A 70 -4.16 1.49 -16.27
C CYS A 70 -5.24 2.58 -16.32
N VAL A 71 -4.90 3.80 -16.73
CA VAL A 71 -5.81 4.97 -16.70
C VAL A 71 -6.47 5.25 -18.06
N GLY A 72 -6.12 4.47 -19.09
CA GLY A 72 -6.68 4.59 -20.45
C GLY A 72 -6.06 5.73 -21.27
N ARG A 73 -6.73 6.13 -22.37
CA ARG A 73 -6.26 7.25 -23.22
C ARG A 73 -6.36 8.56 -22.46
N LEU A 74 -5.23 9.01 -21.92
CA LEU A 74 -5.05 10.38 -21.48
C LEU A 74 -5.04 11.28 -22.72
N GLN A 75 -5.83 12.35 -22.70
CA GLN A 75 -5.53 13.46 -23.60
C GLN A 75 -4.23 14.05 -23.07
N VAL A 76 -3.16 13.93 -23.86
CA VAL A 76 -1.75 14.11 -23.45
C VAL A 76 -1.40 15.59 -23.15
N GLU A 77 -2.40 16.43 -22.90
CA GLU A 77 -2.26 17.84 -22.60
C GLU A 77 -3.27 18.23 -21.50
N GLY A 78 -2.91 18.02 -20.23
CA GLY A 78 -3.72 18.51 -19.10
C GLY A 78 -3.48 17.81 -17.76
N ASP A 79 -4.04 18.42 -16.72
CA ASP A 79 -4.13 17.89 -15.36
C ASP A 79 -4.87 16.54 -15.34
N TYR A 80 -4.22 15.48 -14.85
CA TYR A 80 -4.85 14.17 -14.69
C TYR A 80 -5.61 14.07 -13.37
N ILE A 81 -6.92 13.86 -13.44
CA ILE A 81 -7.77 13.57 -12.27
C ILE A 81 -8.19 12.11 -12.31
N CYS A 82 -7.82 11.34 -11.30
CA CYS A 82 -8.10 9.91 -11.25
C CYS A 82 -9.59 9.59 -11.06
N PHE A 83 -9.99 8.36 -11.44
CA PHE A 83 -11.38 7.90 -11.36
C PHE A 83 -11.99 7.90 -9.94
N VAL A 84 -11.15 7.93 -8.90
CA VAL A 84 -11.60 8.07 -7.51
C VAL A 84 -11.99 9.53 -7.27
N CYS A 85 -11.08 10.45 -7.61
CA CYS A 85 -11.29 11.88 -7.51
C CYS A 85 -12.31 12.44 -8.50
N THR A 86 -12.74 11.73 -9.53
CA THR A 86 -13.87 12.18 -10.38
C THR A 86 -15.23 11.77 -9.82
N LYS A 87 -15.28 10.81 -8.89
CA LYS A 87 -16.51 10.35 -8.24
C LYS A 87 -16.82 11.05 -6.92
N ASP A 88 -15.84 11.77 -6.36
CA ASP A 88 -15.93 12.59 -5.15
C ASP A 88 -16.27 14.06 -5.46
#